data_AF-A0A934EBH3-F1
#
_entry.id   AF-A0A934EBH3-F1
#
_cell.length_a   1.000
_cell.length_b   1.000
_cell.length_c   1.000
_cell.angle_alpha   90.00
_cell.angle_beta   90.00
_cell.angle_gamma   90.00
#
_symmetry.space_group_name_H-M   'P 1'
#
loop_
_entity.id
_entity.type
_entity.pdbx_description
1 polymer ?
#
loop_
_entity_poly.entity_id
_entity_poly.type
_entity_poly.pdbx_seq_one_letter_code
_entity_poly.pdbx_strand_id
1 'polypeptide(L)'
;MVYFAGYGAPNPETGEGFILPYSGDPAYTDETAFPLKKLYAHLDGLPTKDVTVLLDACFSGRGSGLEHHGPRGHGLRPALDPLPGRGARDADLLPPQGPARRG
;
A
#
# COMPACT_ATOMS: atom_id res chain seq x y z
N MET A 1 3.17 0.74 12.91
CA MET A 1 4.26 1.19 12.03
C MET A 1 4.92 -0.03 11.43
N VAL A 2 5.11 -0.06 10.12
CA VAL A 2 5.92 -1.06 9.41
C VAL A 2 7.02 -0.32 8.67
N TYR A 3 8.26 -0.77 8.83
CA TYR A 3 9.41 -0.29 8.05
C TYR A 3 10.03 -1.47 7.32
N PHE A 4 10.22 -1.33 6.01
CA PHE A 4 10.94 -2.29 5.19
C PHE A 4 11.94 -1.55 4.31
N ALA A 5 13.17 -2.06 4.28
CA ALA A 5 14.21 -1.64 3.36
C ALA A 5 14.81 -2.88 2.68
N GLY A 6 14.79 -2.93 1.35
CA GLY A 6 15.24 -4.10 0.61
C GLY A 6 14.81 -4.11 -0.85
N TYR A 7 14.90 -5.28 -1.49
CA TYR A 7 14.54 -5.41 -2.90
C TYR A 7 13.03 -5.49 -3.09
N GLY A 8 12.55 -4.74 -4.07
CA GLY A 8 11.20 -4.87 -4.60
C GLY A 8 11.25 -4.98 -6.12
N ALA A 9 10.27 -5.65 -6.69
CA ALA A 9 10.13 -5.78 -8.14
C ALA A 9 8.65 -5.69 -8.55
N PRO A 10 8.38 -5.15 -9.74
CA PRO A 10 7.09 -5.36 -10.39
C PRO A 10 7.02 -6.78 -10.95
N ASN A 11 5.84 -7.37 -10.92
CA ASN A 11 5.54 -8.53 -11.75
C ASN A 11 5.72 -8.14 -13.23
N PRO A 12 6.44 -8.95 -14.03
CA PRO A 12 6.76 -8.60 -15.41
C PRO A 12 5.54 -8.55 -16.35
N GLU A 13 4.48 -9.29 -16.03
CA GLU A 13 3.24 -9.36 -16.83
C GLU A 13 2.21 -8.31 -16.37
N THR A 14 2.02 -8.17 -15.07
CA THR A 14 0.91 -7.36 -14.50
C THR A 14 1.35 -6.00 -14.00
N GLY A 15 2.64 -5.79 -13.75
CA GLY A 15 3.18 -4.60 -13.10
C GLY A 15 2.81 -4.47 -11.61
N GLU A 16 2.18 -5.49 -11.02
CA GLU A 16 1.87 -5.50 -9.58
C GLU A 16 3.15 -5.55 -8.74
N GLY A 17 3.14 -4.92 -7.57
CA GLY A 17 4.33 -4.79 -6.73
C GLY A 17 4.57 -5.94 -5.77
N PHE A 18 5.83 -6.34 -5.65
CA PHE A 18 6.27 -7.41 -4.76
C PHE A 18 7.50 -7.00 -3.92
N ILE A 19 7.57 -7.54 -2.71
CA ILE A 19 8.78 -7.59 -1.88
C ILE A 19 9.55 -8.86 -2.23
N LEU A 20 10.84 -8.72 -2.55
CA LEU A 20 11.71 -9.86 -2.87
C LEU A 20 12.43 -10.35 -1.60
N PRO A 21 12.25 -11.63 -1.20
CA PRO A 21 13.16 -12.26 -0.25
C PRO A 21 14.53 -12.47 -0.90
N TYR A 22 15.55 -12.80 -0.09
CA TYR A 22 16.91 -13.02 -0.57
C TYR A 22 17.02 -14.03 -1.74
N SER A 23 16.16 -15.04 -1.75
CA SER A 23 16.09 -16.08 -2.79
C SER A 23 14.99 -15.85 -3.83
N GLY A 24 14.36 -14.67 -3.85
CA GLY A 24 13.29 -14.35 -4.79
C GLY A 24 13.84 -14.06 -6.18
N ASP A 25 13.13 -14.53 -7.22
CA ASP A 25 13.47 -14.27 -8.62
C ASP A 25 12.49 -13.23 -9.21
N PRO A 26 12.97 -12.05 -9.65
CA PRO A 26 12.12 -11.03 -10.25
C PRO A 26 11.47 -11.46 -11.57
N ALA A 27 11.92 -12.55 -12.21
CA ALA A 27 11.25 -13.12 -13.37
C ALA A 27 10.01 -13.96 -12.98
N TYR A 28 9.95 -14.45 -11.74
CA TYR A 28 8.89 -15.34 -11.23
C TYR A 28 8.33 -14.80 -9.90
N THR A 29 7.91 -13.54 -9.89
CA THR A 29 7.47 -12.84 -8.67
C THR A 29 6.25 -13.49 -8.01
N ASP A 30 5.32 -14.05 -8.78
CA ASP A 30 4.10 -14.66 -8.23
C ASP A 30 4.39 -15.91 -7.39
N GLU A 31 5.49 -16.60 -7.69
CA GLU A 31 5.87 -17.86 -7.05
C GLU A 31 6.90 -17.65 -5.93
N THR A 32 7.78 -16.66 -6.10
CA THR A 32 8.99 -16.54 -5.26
C THR A 32 9.03 -15.26 -4.41
N ALA A 33 8.09 -14.33 -4.63
CA ALA A 33 8.06 -13.04 -3.95
C ALA A 33 6.77 -12.82 -3.15
N PHE A 34 6.76 -11.78 -2.30
CA PHE A 34 5.61 -11.45 -1.47
C PHE A 34 4.80 -10.26 -2.03
N PRO A 35 3.51 -10.41 -2.36
CA PRO A 35 2.73 -9.33 -2.96
C PRO A 35 2.51 -8.14 -2.01
N LEU A 36 2.85 -6.93 -2.44
CA LEU A 36 2.57 -5.69 -1.68
C LEU A 36 1.07 -5.48 -1.45
N LYS A 37 0.24 -5.85 -2.44
CA LYS A 37 -1.22 -5.81 -2.31
C LYS A 37 -1.72 -6.63 -1.12
N LYS A 38 -1.11 -7.81 -0.91
CA LYS A 38 -1.41 -8.69 0.23
C LYS A 38 -0.96 -8.05 1.54
N LEU A 39 0.25 -7.46 1.58
CA LEU A 39 0.73 -6.70 2.75
C LEU A 39 -0.29 -5.65 3.19
N TYR A 40 -0.69 -4.79 2.26
CA TYR A 40 -1.61 -3.69 2.55
C TYR A 40 -3.01 -4.18 2.97
N ALA A 41 -3.53 -5.24 2.35
CA ALA A 41 -4.80 -5.84 2.74
C ALA A 41 -4.77 -6.38 4.19
N HIS A 42 -3.68 -7.05 4.58
CA HIS A 42 -3.52 -7.52 5.96
C HIS A 42 -3.42 -6.37 6.96
N LEU A 43 -2.67 -5.33 6.62
CA LEU A 43 -2.52 -4.15 7.46
C LEU A 43 -3.82 -3.37 7.61
N ASP A 44 -4.64 -3.30 6.56
CA ASP A 44 -5.94 -2.64 6.63
C ASP A 44 -6.94 -3.37 7.55
N GLY A 45 -6.83 -4.70 7.64
CA GLY A 45 -7.69 -5.54 8.48
C GLY A 45 -7.40 -5.47 9.99
N LEU A 46 -6.34 -4.78 10.43
CA LEU A 46 -6.02 -4.66 11.85
C LEU A 46 -6.98 -3.69 12.57
N PRO A 47 -7.41 -3.98 13.81
CA PRO A 47 -8.23 -3.08 14.63
C PRO A 47 -7.38 -1.96 15.23
N THR A 48 -6.70 -1.20 14.39
CA THR A 48 -5.83 -0.08 14.76
C THR A 48 -6.35 1.20 14.12
N LYS A 49 -6.18 2.34 14.79
CA LYS A 49 -6.58 3.66 14.27
C LYS A 49 -5.76 4.01 13.03
N ASP A 50 -4.45 3.95 13.15
CA ASP A 50 -3.51 4.35 12.10
C ASP A 50 -2.50 3.24 11.79
N VAL A 51 -2.13 3.14 10.52
CA VAL A 51 -1.03 2.31 10.04
C VAL A 51 -0.14 3.13 9.14
N THR A 52 1.07 3.41 9.60
CA THR A 52 2.12 4.02 8.79
C THR A 52 3.05 2.93 8.24
N VAL A 53 3.31 2.98 6.94
CA VAL A 53 4.25 2.09 6.25
C VAL A 53 5.35 2.94 5.61
N LEU A 54 6.60 2.62 5.91
CA LEU A 54 7.77 3.19 5.25
C LEU A 54 8.42 2.07 4.45
N LEU A 55 8.47 2.24 3.12
CA LEU A 55 8.95 1.24 2.19
C LEU A 55 10.08 1.81 1.34
N ASP A 56 11.32 1.43 1.67
CA ASP A 56 12.54 1.82 0.97
C ASP A 56 13.00 0.67 0.06
N ALA A 57 12.50 0.65 -1.17
CA ALA A 57 12.80 -0.38 -2.15
C ALA A 57 12.89 0.20 -3.56
N CYS A 58 13.70 -0.41 -4.44
CA CYS A 58 13.81 -0.03 -5.85
C CYS A 58 12.45 0.01 -6.56
N PHE A 59 11.52 -0.86 -6.14
CA PHE A 59 10.12 -0.80 -6.51
C PHE A 59 9.25 -0.87 -5.24
N SER A 60 8.45 0.17 -4.99
CA SER A 60 7.65 0.33 -3.77
C SER A 60 6.13 0.27 -4.00
N GLY A 61 5.68 0.01 -5.23
CA GLY A 61 4.25 0.02 -5.58
C GLY A 61 3.92 1.04 -6.68
N ARG A 62 2.72 0.91 -7.28
CA ARG A 62 2.33 1.52 -8.57
C ARG A 62 2.51 3.04 -8.60
N GLY A 63 3.14 3.54 -9.67
CA GLY A 63 2.82 4.87 -10.21
C GLY A 63 1.37 4.87 -10.67
N SER A 64 0.57 5.82 -10.18
CA SER A 64 -0.82 6.02 -10.59
C SER A 64 -0.91 6.37 -12.08
N GLY A 65 -2.06 6.07 -12.71
CA GLY A 65 -2.24 6.07 -14.17
C GLY A 65 -1.77 7.35 -14.89
N LEU A 66 -1.33 7.13 -16.14
CA LEU A 66 -0.82 8.07 -17.18
C LEU A 66 0.70 8.12 -17.44
N GLU A 67 1.52 7.26 -16.83
CA GLU A 67 2.99 7.33 -17.03
C GLU A 67 3.55 6.13 -17.83
N HIS A 68 2.83 5.62 -18.84
CA HIS A 68 3.31 4.50 -19.68
C HIS A 68 4.25 4.92 -20.82
N HIS A 69 4.76 6.16 -20.87
CA HIS A 69 5.77 6.56 -21.86
C HIS A 69 6.62 7.74 -21.34
N GLY A 70 7.73 7.43 -20.65
CA GLY A 70 8.71 8.43 -20.23
C GLY A 70 10.04 7.78 -19.85
N PRO A 71 11.20 8.41 -20.14
CA PRO A 71 12.49 7.75 -20.09
C PRO A 71 12.85 7.40 -18.64
N ARG A 72 13.33 6.16 -18.46
CA ARG A 72 14.01 5.58 -17.29
C ARG A 72 14.66 6.63 -16.37
N GLY A 73 13.88 7.19 -15.45
CA GLY A 73 14.36 7.99 -14.34
C GLY A 73 14.28 7.16 -13.07
N HIS A 74 15.43 6.83 -12.48
CA HIS A 74 15.51 6.19 -11.16
C HIS A 74 15.16 7.25 -10.10
N GLY A 75 13.90 7.68 -10.08
CA GLY A 75 13.36 8.60 -9.10
C GLY A 75 12.74 7.81 -7.96
N LEU A 76 13.50 7.58 -6.89
CA LEU A 76 12.98 7.10 -5.61
C LEU A 76 11.92 8.10 -5.13
N ARG A 77 10.64 7.78 -5.36
CA ARG A 77 9.53 8.39 -4.64
C ARG A 77 9.22 7.47 -3.47
N PRO A 78 9.43 7.91 -2.21
CA PRO A 78 8.86 7.22 -1.07
C PRO A 78 7.36 7.10 -1.32
N ALA A 79 6.85 5.86 -1.40
CA ALA A 79 5.42 5.63 -1.46
C ALA A 79 4.85 5.93 -0.06
N LEU A 80 4.63 7.20 0.23
CA LEU A 80 3.77 7.63 1.34
C LEU A 80 2.33 7.71 0.82
N ASP A 81 1.83 6.62 0.26
CA ASP A 81 0.44 6.56 -0.17
C ASP A 81 -0.40 6.17 1.05
N PRO A 82 -1.30 7.06 1.55
CA PRO A 82 -2.27 6.66 2.54
C PRO A 82 -3.12 5.52 1.96
N LEU A 83 -3.32 4.47 2.75
CA LEU A 83 -4.16 3.34 2.33
C LEU A 83 -5.56 3.85 1.94
N PRO A 84 -6.05 3.53 0.73
CA PRO A 84 -7.39 3.95 0.32
C PRO A 84 -8.44 3.29 1.21
N GLY A 85 -9.24 4.09 1.93
CA GLY A 85 -10.48 3.64 2.57
C GLY A 85 -10.67 3.91 4.07
N ARG A 86 -9.67 4.43 4.81
CA ARG A 86 -9.83 4.63 6.27
C ARG A 86 -10.67 5.84 6.70
N GLY A 87 -10.85 6.85 5.84
CA GLY A 87 -11.64 8.04 6.16
C GLY A 87 -13.16 7.85 6.29
N ALA A 88 -13.68 6.64 6.03
CA ALA A 88 -15.13 6.37 6.02
C ALA A 88 -15.65 5.67 7.29
N ARG A 89 -14.79 5.10 8.14
CA ARG A 89 -15.23 4.31 9.30
C ARG A 89 -15.57 5.14 10.55
N ASP A 90 -15.13 6.40 10.60
CA ASP A 90 -15.42 7.29 11.74
C ASP A 90 -16.79 7.98 11.64
N ALA A 91 -17.43 8.00 10.45
CA ALA A 91 -18.73 8.61 10.26
C ALA A 91 -19.90 7.77 10.82
N ASP A 92 -19.71 6.45 10.94
CA ASP A 92 -20.73 5.51 11.43
C ASP A 92 -20.69 5.29 12.96
N LEU A 93 -19.74 5.92 13.66
CA LEU A 93 -19.58 5.80 15.11
C LEU A 93 -20.19 6.96 15.92
N LEU A 94 -20.77 7.97 15.26
CA LEU A 94 -21.49 9.03 15.97
C LEU A 94 -22.90 8.54 16.30
N PRO A 95 -23.27 8.40 17.59
CA PRO A 95 -24.63 8.01 17.94
C PRO A 95 -25.64 9.01 17.34
N PRO A 96 -26.84 8.55 16.93
CA PRO A 96 -27.86 9.44 16.40
C PRO A 96 -28.17 10.48 17.47
N GLN A 97 -27.93 11.75 17.15
CA GLN A 97 -28.28 12.87 18.03
C GLN A 97 -29.81 12.87 18.18
N GLY A 98 -30.29 12.39 19.32
CA GLY A 98 -31.71 12.37 19.66
C GLY A 98 -32.32 13.78 19.66
N PRO A 99 -33.64 13.90 19.52
CA PRO A 99 -34.29 15.18 19.29
C PRO A 99 -34.10 16.13 20.49
N ALA A 100 -33.63 17.34 20.21
CA ALA A 100 -33.50 18.41 21.19
C ALA A 100 -34.84 18.67 21.88
N ARG A 101 -34.91 18.41 23.19
CA ARG A 101 -36.04 18.85 24.03
C ARG A 101 -36.06 20.38 24.03
N ARG A 102 -37.11 20.97 23.44
CA ARG A 102 -37.47 22.37 23.69
C ARG A 102 -38.07 22.47 25.10
N GLY A 103 -37.46 23.29 25.94
CA GLY A 103 -38.15 23.94 27.04
C GLY A 103 -38.99 25.11 26.56
#